data_AF-A0A6J4MZT2-F1
#
_entry.id   AF-A0A6J4MZT2-F1
#
_cell.length_a   1.000
_cell.length_b   1.000
_cell.length_c   1.000
_cell.angle_alpha   90.00
_cell.angle_beta   90.00
_cell.angle_gamma   90.00
#
_symmetry.space_group_name_H-M   'P 1'
#
loop_
_entity.id
_entity.type
_entity.pdbx_description
1 polymer ?
#
loop_
_entity_poly.entity_id
_entity_poly.type
_entity_poly.pdbx_seq_one_letter_code
_entity_poly.pdbx_strand_id
1 'polypeptide(L)' 'MKYLCLIYDEEKTIDAMSSSESEAFMGEYFAFTQAIRESGQYVAGEALQPVSTATTVRIRNGRMSTTDGPFAETREQLGG' A
#
# COMPACT_ATOMS: atom_id res chain seq x y z
N MET A 1 9.90 -20.11 -5.26
CA MET A 1 10.49 -18.74 -5.33
C MET A 1 9.53 -17.78 -4.66
N LYS A 2 10.00 -16.68 -4.10
CA LYS A 2 9.15 -15.66 -3.44
C LYS A 2 9.19 -14.37 -4.23
N TYR A 3 8.08 -13.65 -4.24
CA TYR A 3 7.92 -12.37 -4.93
C TYR A 3 7.32 -11.35 -3.97
N LEU A 4 7.63 -10.08 -4.20
CA LEU A 4 6.98 -8.95 -3.55
C LEU A 4 6.11 -8.27 -4.61
N CYS A 5 4.80 -8.27 -4.40
CA CYS A 5 3.84 -7.60 -5.26
C CYS A 5 3.49 -6.26 -4.60
N LEU A 6 3.95 -5.15 -5.18
CA LEU A 6 3.68 -3.80 -4.67
C LEU A 6 2.41 -3.27 -5.33
N ILE A 7 1.43 -2.89 -4.51
CA ILE A 7 0.17 -2.28 -4.91
C ILE A 7 0.35 -0.77 -4.85
N TYR A 8 0.30 -0.15 -6.04
CA TYR A 8 0.32 1.29 -6.19
C TYR A 8 -1.06 1.76 -6.64
N ASP A 9 -1.54 2.82 -6.00
CA ASP A 9 -2.80 3.47 -6.31
C ASP A 9 -2.70 4.98 -6.02
N GLU A 10 -3.66 5.74 -6.54
CA GLU A 10 -3.77 7.15 -6.19
C GLU A 10 -4.71 7.27 -4.98
N GLU A 11 -4.18 7.61 -3.79
CA GLU A 11 -4.96 7.67 -2.54
C GLU A 11 -6.22 8.54 -2.71
N LYS A 12 -6.08 9.67 -3.41
CA LYS A 12 -7.21 10.58 -3.68
C LYS A 12 -8.33 9.95 -4.50
N THR A 13 -7.99 9.04 -5.41
CA THR A 13 -8.96 8.34 -6.25
C THR A 13 -9.65 7.26 -5.44
N ILE A 14 -8.90 6.53 -4.59
CA ILE A 14 -9.46 5.53 -3.67
C ILE A 14 -10.40 6.21 -2.66
N ASP A 15 -9.98 7.32 -2.05
CA ASP A 15 -10.77 8.09 -1.08
C ASP A 15 -12.04 8.70 -1.68
N ALA A 16 -12.05 8.94 -2.99
CA ALA A 16 -13.19 9.52 -3.70
C ALA A 16 -14.20 8.47 -4.20
N MET A 17 -13.91 7.17 -4.05
CA MET A 17 -14.83 6.11 -4.46
C MET A 17 -16.14 6.20 -3.68
N SER A 18 -17.26 5.95 -4.36
CA SER A 18 -18.53 5.71 -3.66
C SER A 18 -18.43 4.44 -2.81
N SER A 19 -19.28 4.32 -1.79
CA SER A 19 -19.29 3.12 -0.94
C SER A 19 -19.54 1.84 -1.75
N SER A 20 -20.38 1.89 -2.78
CA SER A 20 -20.63 0.73 -3.65
C SER A 20 -19.43 0.36 -4.53
N GLU A 21 -18.69 1.35 -5.03
CA GLU A 21 -17.47 1.10 -5.82
C GLU A 21 -16.37 0.53 -4.93
N SER A 22 -16.19 1.10 -3.74
CA SER A 22 -15.23 0.60 -2.75
C SER A 22 -15.55 -0.82 -2.30
N GLU A 23 -16.82 -1.13 -2.04
CA GLU A 23 -17.27 -2.48 -1.66
C GLU A 23 -17.01 -3.50 -2.79
N ALA A 24 -17.33 -3.16 -4.04
CA ALA A 24 -17.06 -4.03 -5.18
C ALA A 24 -15.55 -4.27 -5.36
N PHE A 25 -14.75 -3.20 -5.32
CA PHE A 25 -13.29 -3.26 -5.42
C PHE A 25 -12.67 -4.15 -4.33
N MET A 26 -13.06 -3.93 -3.07
CA MET A 26 -12.56 -4.73 -1.94
C MET A 26 -13.07 -6.17 -2.01
N GLY A 27 -14.27 -6.41 -2.53
CA GLY A 27 -14.81 -7.75 -2.76
C GLY A 27 -13.93 -8.57 -3.70
N GLU A 28 -13.52 -8.00 -4.83
CA GLU A 28 -12.59 -8.66 -5.76
C GLU A 28 -11.21 -8.89 -5.14
N TYR A 29 -10.68 -7.89 -4.43
CA TYR A 29 -9.40 -7.99 -3.72
C TYR A 29 -9.39 -9.14 -2.70
N PHE A 30 -10.45 -9.27 -1.90
CA PHE A 30 -10.57 -10.36 -0.92
C PHE A 30 -10.75 -11.72 -1.58
N ALA A 31 -11.53 -11.81 -2.66
CA ALA A 31 -11.70 -13.06 -3.41
C ALA A 31 -10.36 -13.58 -3.95
N PHE A 32 -9.55 -12.71 -4.56
CA PHE A 32 -8.21 -13.06 -5.02
C PHE A 32 -7.31 -13.49 -3.86
N THR A 33 -7.30 -12.72 -2.77
CA THR A 33 -6.49 -13.03 -1.58
C THR A 33 -6.83 -14.41 -1.00
N GLN A 34 -8.11 -14.78 -0.94
CA GLN A 34 -8.52 -16.10 -0.48
C GLN A 34 -8.03 -17.21 -1.41
N ALA A 35 -8.16 -17.06 -2.73
CA ALA A 35 -7.66 -18.04 -3.70
C ALA A 35 -6.14 -18.26 -3.58
N ILE A 36 -5.37 -17.18 -3.34
CA ILE A 36 -3.91 -17.27 -3.12
C ILE A 36 -3.56 -17.94 -1.78
N ARG A 37 -4.38 -17.76 -0.74
CA ARG A 37 -4.24 -18.48 0.53
C ARG A 37 -4.53 -19.97 0.36
N GLU A 38 -5.64 -20.31 -0.28
CA GLU A 38 -6.08 -21.70 -0.51
C GLU A 38 -5.08 -22.49 -1.38
N SER A 39 -4.46 -21.84 -2.35
CA SER A 39 -3.40 -22.45 -3.19
C SER A 39 -2.05 -22.59 -2.48
N GLY A 40 -1.93 -22.15 -1.22
CA GLY A 40 -0.70 -22.22 -0.44
C GLY A 40 0.40 -21.26 -0.90
N GLN A 41 0.06 -20.28 -1.76
CA GLN A 41 1.02 -19.30 -2.29
C GLN A 41 1.10 -18.02 -1.46
N TYR A 42 0.12 -17.76 -0.57
CA TYR A 42 0.14 -16.61 0.33
C TYR A 42 1.28 -16.72 1.34
N VAL A 43 2.16 -15.73 1.37
CA VAL A 43 3.26 -15.63 2.35
C VAL A 43 2.95 -14.57 3.41
N ALA A 44 2.65 -13.35 2.97
CA ALA A 44 2.28 -12.20 3.80
C ALA A 44 1.67 -11.10 2.91
N GLY A 45 1.02 -10.12 3.51
CA GLY A 45 0.49 -8.94 2.84
C GLY A 45 -0.25 -8.06 3.84
N GLU A 46 -0.05 -6.75 3.75
CA GLU A 46 -0.62 -5.76 4.67
C GLU A 46 -1.05 -4.53 3.87
N ALA A 47 -2.26 -4.03 4.12
CA ALA A 47 -2.64 -2.71 3.62
C ALA A 47 -1.93 -1.64 4.47
N LEU A 48 -1.32 -0.67 3.81
CA LEU A 48 -0.67 0.45 4.46
C LEU A 48 -1.69 1.57 4.73
N GLN A 49 -1.42 2.35 5.77
CA GLN A 49 -2.13 3.60 6.02
C GLN A 49 -1.69 4.68 5.02
N PRO A 50 -2.49 5.74 4.81
CA PRO A 50 -2.14 6.82 3.89
C PRO A 50 -0.75 7.41 4.16
N VAL A 51 -0.09 7.92 3.12
CA VAL A 51 1.27 8.49 3.23
C VAL A 51 1.37 9.68 4.18
N SER A 52 0.25 10.30 4.54
CA SER A 52 0.17 11.32 5.60
C SER A 52 0.54 10.79 7.00
N THR A 53 0.46 9.48 7.21
CA THR A 53 0.88 8.80 8.45
C THR A 53 2.36 8.39 8.44
N ALA A 54 3.02 8.50 7.28
CA ALA A 54 4.41 8.07 7.13
C ALA A 54 5.39 9.06 7.78
N THR A 55 6.57 8.54 8.15
CA THR A 55 7.72 9.35 8.53
C THR A 55 8.95 8.83 7.80
N THR A 56 9.60 9.69 7.03
CA THR A 56 10.83 9.36 6.33
C THR A 56 12.04 9.69 7.19
N VAL A 57 12.89 8.68 7.43
CA VAL A 57 14.18 8.83 8.11
C VAL A 57 15.30 8.75 7.07
N ARG A 58 16.22 9.72 7.09
CA ARG A 58 17.37 9.76 6.18
C ARG A 58 18.67 9.94 6.95
N ILE A 59 19.69 9.14 6.61
CA ILE A 59 21.05 9.29 7.13
C ILE A 59 21.97 9.77 6.00
N ARG A 60 22.65 10.90 6.20
CA ARG A 60 23.63 11.45 5.25
C ARG A 60 24.84 12.01 6.01
N ASN A 61 26.05 11.64 5.60
CA ASN A 61 27.30 12.05 6.25
C ASN A 61 27.31 11.77 7.77
N GLY A 62 26.75 10.63 8.19
CA GLY A 62 26.65 10.25 9.60
C GLY A 62 25.63 11.03 10.42
N ARG A 63 24.82 11.90 9.80
CA ARG A 63 23.74 12.65 10.47
C ARG A 63 22.38 12.12 10.07
N MET A 64 21.50 11.95 11.07
CA MET A 64 20.10 11.55 10.89
C MET A 64 19.21 12.80 10.77
N SER A 65 18.22 12.74 9.89
CA SER A 65 17.11 13.69 9.80
C SER A 65 15.80 12.94 9.57
N THR A 66 14.71 13.49 10.07
CA THR A 66 13.35 12.97 9.88
C THR A 66 12.48 14.00 9.17
N THR A 67 11.58 13.52 8.32
CA THR A 67 10.56 14.34 7.64
C THR A 67 9.23 13.61 7.67
N ASP A 68 8.14 14.31 8.00
CA ASP A 68 6.79 13.76 7.91
C ASP A 68 6.44 13.51 6.43
N GLY A 69 5.70 12.44 6.17
CA GLY A 69 5.31 12.04 4.83
C GLY A 69 6.22 11.00 4.16
N PRO A 70 5.90 10.65 2.91
CA PRO A 70 6.56 9.57 2.18
C PRO A 70 7.99 9.94 1.76
N PHE A 71 8.72 8.97 1.20
CA PHE A 71 10.11 9.20 0.80
C PHE A 71 10.26 10.25 -0.33
N ALA A 72 9.22 10.38 -1.16
CA ALA A 72 9.07 11.32 -2.26
C ALA A 72 7.58 11.48 -2.61
N GLU A 73 7.25 12.61 -3.22
CA GLU A 73 5.94 12.81 -3.86
C GLU A 73 5.88 12.04 -5.18
N THR A 74 4.83 11.26 -5.36
CA THR A 74 4.60 10.42 -6.54
C THR A 74 3.16 10.55 -7.02
N ARG A 75 2.90 10.17 -8.28
CA ARG A 75 1.54 10.16 -8.82
C ARG A 75 0.65 9.17 -8.04
N GLU A 76 1.18 7.97 -7.85
CA GLU A 76 0.58 6.85 -7.11
C GLU A 76 1.43 6.54 -5.89
N GLN A 77 0.78 6.24 -4.77
CA GLN A 77 1.38 5.92 -3.48
C GLN A 77 1.42 4.39 -3.28
N LEU A 78 2.34 3.91 -2.46
CA LEU A 78 2.41 2.49 -2.11
C LEU A 78 1.35 2.18 -1.04
N GLY A 79 0.31 1.44 -1.42
CA GLY A 79 -0.83 1.11 -0.56
C GLY A 79 -0.76 -0.28 0.08
N GLY A 80 0.12 -1.19 -0.38
CA GLY A 80 0.25 -2.55 0.16
C GLY A 80 1.11 -3.49 -0.66
#